data_AF-G8Z921-F1
#
_entry.id   AF-G8Z921-F1
#
_cell.length_a   1.000
_cell.length_b   1.000
_cell.length_c   1.000
_cell.angle_alpha   90.00
_cell.angle_beta   90.00
_cell.angle_gamma   90.00
#
_symmetry.space_group_name_H-M   'P 1'
#
loop_
_entity.id
_entity.type
_entity.pdbx_description
1 polymer ?
#
loop_
_entity_poly.entity_id
_entity_poly.type
_entity_poly.pdbx_seq_one_letter_code
_entity_poly.pdbx_strand_id
1 'polypeptide(L)' 'DITEVPDFNTMYELYDPSTVMFFFRNKHIMIDLGTGNNNKINWA' A
#
# COMPACT_ATOMS: atom_id res chain seq x y z
N ASP A 1 -11.89 4.70 -0.83
CA ASP A 1 -11.57 5.47 0.39
C ASP A 1 -11.35 4.47 1.53
N ILE A 2 -10.38 4.69 2.43
CA ILE A 2 -10.14 3.83 3.62
C ILE A 2 -11.34 3.82 4.58
N THR A 3 -12.24 4.79 4.45
CA THR A 3 -13.50 4.90 5.21
C THR A 3 -14.67 4.16 4.56
N GLU A 4 -14.66 4.00 3.23
CA GLU A 4 -15.74 3.33 2.49
C GLU A 4 -15.54 1.82 2.39
N VAL A 5 -14.29 1.35 2.28
CA VAL A 5 -13.95 -0.08 2.19
C VAL A 5 -12.79 -0.39 3.16
N PRO A 6 -13.07 -0.69 4.44
CA PRO A 6 -12.05 -0.79 5.48
C PRO A 6 -11.37 -2.16 5.60
N ASP A 7 -11.86 -3.18 4.90
CA ASP A 7 -11.48 -4.60 5.07
C ASP A 7 -9.97 -4.87 4.94
N PHE A 8 -9.25 -3.99 4.24
CA PHE A 8 -7.84 -4.14 3.91
C PHE A 8 -6.92 -3.26 4.77
N ASN A 9 -7.46 -2.36 5.58
CA ASN A 9 -6.69 -1.33 6.29
C ASN A 9 -5.70 -1.93 7.29
N THR A 10 -6.11 -2.95 8.06
CA THR A 10 -5.24 -3.62 9.03
C THR A 10 -4.21 -4.53 8.34
N MET A 11 -4.62 -5.26 7.29
CA MET A 11 -3.73 -6.20 6.59
C MET A 11 -2.59 -5.51 5.86
N TYR A 12 -2.87 -4.35 5.27
CA TYR A 12 -1.89 -3.57 4.50
C TYR A 12 -1.43 -2.30 5.20
N GLU A 13 -1.75 -2.13 6.48
CA GLU A 13 -1.34 -0.98 7.31
C GLU A 13 -1.61 0.37 6.61
N LEU A 14 -2.85 0.60 6.18
CA LEU A 14 -3.28 1.80 5.44
C LEU A 14 -3.62 2.94 6.42
N TYR A 15 -2.59 3.60 6.96
CA TYR A 15 -2.75 4.75 7.87
C TYR A 15 -2.52 6.11 7.19
N ASP A 16 -1.84 6.10 6.05
CA ASP A 16 -1.54 7.30 5.29
C ASP A 16 -2.75 7.71 4.43
N PRO A 17 -2.94 9.03 4.18
CA PRO A 17 -4.05 9.51 3.36
C PRO A 17 -4.00 9.02 1.90
N SER A 18 -2.82 8.63 1.42
CA SER A 18 -2.65 8.03 0.09
C SER A 18 -1.56 6.96 0.12
N THR A 19 -1.92 5.77 -0.35
CA THR A 19 -1.03 4.61 -0.46
C THR A 19 -1.31 3.88 -1.76
N VAL A 20 -0.26 3.58 -2.53
CA VAL A 20 -0.35 2.83 -3.79
C VAL A 20 0.41 1.52 -3.68
N MET A 21 -0.24 0.42 -4.05
CA MET A 21 0.32 -0.93 -4.09
C MET A 21 0.13 -1.56 -5.49
N PHE A 22 1.05 -2.42 -5.89
CA PHE A 22 1.02 -3.09 -7.20
C PHE A 22 0.82 -4.60 -7.04
N PHE A 23 -0.07 -5.17 -7.85
CA PHE A 23 -0.34 -6.60 -7.88
C PHE A 23 -0.28 -7.12 -9.31
N PHE A 24 0.36 -8.28 -9.53
CA PHE A 24 0.35 -8.99 -10.81
C PHE A 24 0.19 -10.48 -10.58
N ARG A 25 -0.78 -11.10 -11.26
CA ARG A 25 -1.11 -12.54 -11.11
C ARG A 25 -1.25 -12.96 -9.65
N ASN A 26 -2.02 -12.18 -8.88
CA ASN A 26 -2.28 -12.38 -7.44
C ASN A 26 -1.03 -12.34 -6.54
N LYS A 27 0.09 -11.80 -7.04
CA LYS A 27 1.30 -11.54 -6.24
C LYS A 27 1.47 -10.05 -6.02
N HIS A 28 1.71 -9.67 -4.78
CA HIS A 28 2.11 -8.32 -4.40
C HIS A 28 3.54 -8.06 -4.91
N ILE A 29 3.73 -6.93 -5.59
CA ILE A 29 5.02 -6.52 -6.15
C ILE A 29 5.63 -5.47 -5.22
N MET A 30 6.84 -5.75 -4.75
CA MET A 30 7.67 -4.77 -4.05
C MET A 30 8.39 -3.88 -5.07
N ILE A 31 8.51 -2.59 -4.76
CA ILE A 31 9.23 -1.60 -5.58
C ILE A 31 10.20 -0.85 -4.68
N ASP A 32 11.48 -0.88 -5.03
CA ASP A 32 12.49 -0.04 -4.37
C ASP A 32 12.51 1.35 -5.00
N LEU A 33 12.20 2.35 -4.18
CA LEU A 33 12.20 3.77 -4.54
C LEU A 33 13.17 4.58 -3.66
N GLY A 34 14.01 3.92 -2.85
CA GLY A 34 14.91 4.58 -1.91
C GLY A 34 14.25 5.23 -0.69
N THR A 35 12.94 4.99 -0.47
CA THR A 35 12.17 5.54 0.65
C THR A 35 12.23 4.68 1.92
N GLY A 36 12.81 3.48 1.83
CA GLY A 36 12.84 2.49 2.92
C GLY A 36 11.56 1.67 3.07
N ASN A 37 10.48 2.00 2.33
CA ASN A 37 9.25 1.21 2.27
C ASN A 37 9.07 0.63 0.86
N ASN A 38 9.33 -0.67 0.72
CA ASN A 38 9.27 -1.33 -0.58
C ASN A 38 7.91 -1.98 -0.87
N ASN A 39 7.02 -2.04 0.11
CA ASN A 39 5.71 -2.69 -0.02
C ASN A 39 4.67 -1.79 -0.67
N LYS A 40 4.82 -0.47 -0.51
CA LYS A 40 3.84 0.51 -0.93
C LYS A 40 4.49 1.85 -1.15
N ILE A 41 3.93 2.63 -2.07
CA ILE A 41 4.27 4.04 -2.23
C ILE A 41 3.31 4.82 -1.35
N ASN A 42 3.86 5.46 -0.32
CA ASN A 42 3.16 6.48 0.47
C ASN A 42 3.83 7.83 0.24
N TRP A 43 2.99 8.86 0.09
CA TRP A 43 3.42 10.24 -0.11
C TRP A 43 3.14 10.96 1.21
N ALA A 44 3.97 10.69 2.21
CA ALA A 44 3.97 11.44 3.46
C ALA A 44 4.44 12.89 3.22
#